data_AF-A0A959PVV9-F1
#
_entry.id   AF-A0A959PVV9-F1
#
_cell.length_a   1.000
_cell.length_b   1.000
_cell.length_c   1.000
_cell.angle_alpha   90.00
_cell.angle_beta   90.00
_cell.angle_gamma   90.00
#
_symmetry.space_group_name_H-M   'P 1'
#
loop_
_entity.id
_entity.type
_entity.pdbx_description
1 polymer ?
#
loop_
_entity_poly.entity_id
_entity_poly.type
_entity_poly.pdbx_seq_one_letter_code
_entity_poly.pdbx_strand_id
1 'polypeptide(L)'
;MTIRLIRIFIVSFLLIFLVSSYLLINRQANQELWGHLPLWQFSSFWFLFLSLIKRKSLTDKVFIRQIGLLTLSAVLLSIGFPPFPLPGLLFVALVPLLWALQRFETDQSIRISDLFLFLYHTFFLWNVFTTYWVVNTAYAAGIFANVVNAFLMTLPVLVYYYIVRNLGKNAGLIAFITAWITFEFLHMRWELYWPWLTLGNGLAKMTYGIQWYNITGTLGGSIWILCINYLLHRWWANYRISKSMRALTAPGIVFLLPFVFSLFSYFNYQETGTQIEVVSVQPNFEPHYEKFDLPQDQMLDRMLSLAANKITPETDYVVLPETSLDYINLDVPYRSATMRSLADFATENNLNLISGLAAYRFLEDPEEIKLSTTIPRKGADGNMEYFERYNCAVQIGPDQRIQEYYKALYVPGAEFFPFKKVLFFLQPIVDALGGTNYGYRIRSKFDLFTSDAAVVAPPICYESIFGEFVTRFIQKGAEVIFVMTNDGWWDNTAGHRQHADYARLRAIETRRDVVRAANMGTCCIINQRGDIFQKTHYGIADAINVKAHKNNQITFYVKWGDFLGRISLFITLLFTARSSMKKYRNGT
;
A
#
# COMPACT_ATOMS: atom_id res chain seq x y z
N MET A 1 33.90 -12.10 -17.61
CA MET A 1 34.03 -12.47 -16.19
C MET A 1 34.72 -13.81 -16.16
N THR A 2 35.83 -13.95 -15.44
CA THR A 2 36.53 -15.25 -15.36
C THR A 2 35.61 -16.28 -14.68
N ILE A 3 35.67 -17.54 -15.09
CA ILE A 3 34.90 -18.66 -14.50
C ILE A 3 35.05 -18.68 -12.96
N ARG A 4 36.22 -18.27 -12.47
CA ARG A 4 36.53 -18.10 -11.04
C ARG A 4 35.62 -17.09 -10.34
N LEU A 5 35.35 -15.92 -10.93
CA LEU A 5 34.44 -14.93 -10.35
C LEU A 5 33.00 -15.44 -10.28
N ILE A 6 32.52 -16.14 -11.33
CA ILE A 6 31.18 -16.73 -11.33
C ILE A 6 31.03 -17.72 -10.17
N ARG A 7 32.03 -18.60 -9.98
CA ARG A 7 32.03 -19.56 -8.88
C ARG A 7 32.04 -18.88 -7.51
N ILE A 8 32.83 -17.81 -7.34
CA ILE A 8 32.84 -17.03 -6.08
C ILE A 8 31.45 -16.46 -5.81
N PHE A 9 30.80 -15.81 -6.79
CA PHE A 9 29.44 -15.29 -6.62
C PHE A 9 28.43 -16.38 -6.24
N ILE A 10 28.46 -17.53 -6.92
CA ILE A 10 27.57 -18.66 -6.62
C ILE A 10 27.75 -19.11 -5.17
N VAL A 11 29.00 -19.31 -4.74
CA VAL A 11 29.30 -19.75 -3.36
C VAL A 11 28.85 -18.71 -2.34
N SER A 12 29.12 -17.41 -2.60
CA SER A 12 28.69 -16.33 -1.70
C SER A 12 27.17 -16.24 -1.57
N PHE A 13 26.42 -16.26 -2.68
CA PHE A 13 24.96 -16.21 -2.63
C PHE A 13 24.36 -17.48 -2.03
N LEU A 14 24.93 -18.65 -2.30
CA LEU A 14 24.50 -19.90 -1.65
C LEU A 14 24.71 -19.83 -0.14
N LEU A 15 25.85 -19.34 0.33
CA LEU A 15 26.13 -19.19 1.75
C LEU A 15 25.13 -18.22 2.41
N ILE A 16 24.90 -17.05 1.81
CA ILE A 16 23.92 -16.08 2.32
C ILE A 16 22.51 -16.71 2.38
N PHE A 17 22.11 -17.44 1.33
CA PHE A 17 20.82 -18.10 1.28
C PHE A 17 20.67 -19.16 2.38
N LEU A 18 21.68 -20.01 2.58
CA LEU A 18 21.65 -21.05 3.61
C LEU A 18 21.64 -20.45 5.02
N VAL A 19 22.49 -19.46 5.29
CA VAL A 19 22.56 -18.79 6.60
C VAL A 19 21.26 -18.05 6.90
N SER A 20 20.73 -17.26 5.97
CA SER A 20 19.46 -16.55 6.18
C SER A 20 18.29 -17.51 6.34
N SER A 21 18.24 -18.61 5.58
CA SER A 21 17.20 -19.64 5.72
C SER A 21 17.28 -20.34 7.08
N TYR A 22 18.48 -20.66 7.56
CA TYR A 22 18.68 -21.24 8.89
C TYR A 22 18.19 -20.29 9.99
N LEU A 23 18.55 -19.01 9.92
CA LEU A 23 18.12 -18.01 10.89
C LEU A 23 16.60 -17.80 10.88
N LEU A 24 15.96 -17.82 9.71
CA LEU A 24 14.50 -17.74 9.58
C LEU A 24 13.81 -18.91 10.28
N ILE A 25 14.29 -20.14 10.07
CA ILE A 25 13.76 -21.34 10.72
C ILE A 25 13.94 -21.25 12.24
N ASN A 26 15.11 -20.80 12.71
CA ASN A 26 15.38 -20.65 14.14
C ASN A 26 14.45 -19.61 14.80
N ARG A 27 14.24 -18.46 14.15
CA ARG A 27 13.30 -17.44 14.64
C ARG A 27 11.86 -17.95 14.69
N GLN A 28 11.42 -18.65 13.66
CA GLN A 28 10.09 -19.27 13.64
C GLN A 28 9.91 -20.24 14.82
N ALA A 29 10.93 -21.05 15.13
CA ALA A 29 10.90 -21.98 16.25
C ALA A 29 10.82 -21.27 17.62
N ASN A 30 11.36 -20.06 17.72
CA ASN A 30 11.34 -19.23 18.94
C ASN A 30 10.18 -18.21 18.98
N GLN A 31 9.22 -18.29 18.03
CA GLN A 31 8.12 -17.32 17.89
C GLN A 31 8.61 -15.87 17.73
N GLU A 32 9.77 -15.66 17.12
CA GLU A 32 10.32 -14.34 16.80
C GLU A 32 10.01 -13.93 15.36
N LEU A 33 9.77 -12.64 15.15
CA LEU A 33 9.58 -12.07 13.80
C LEU A 33 10.88 -12.12 12.99
N TRP A 34 10.76 -12.34 11.68
CA TRP A 34 11.90 -12.49 10.79
C TRP A 34 12.66 -11.19 10.51
N GLY A 35 12.06 -10.03 10.84
CA GLY A 35 12.65 -8.71 10.64
C GLY A 35 13.17 -8.54 9.22
N HIS A 36 14.50 -8.36 9.09
CA HIS A 36 15.18 -8.12 7.82
C HIS A 36 15.69 -9.39 7.11
N LEU A 37 15.57 -10.58 7.70
CA LEU A 37 16.08 -11.82 7.11
C LEU A 37 15.48 -12.16 5.72
N PRO A 38 14.17 -11.93 5.45
CA PRO A 38 13.58 -12.24 4.14
C PRO A 38 14.23 -11.46 2.98
N LEU A 39 14.69 -10.23 3.24
CA LEU A 39 15.43 -9.42 2.27
C LEU A 39 16.66 -10.16 1.74
N TRP A 40 17.47 -10.69 2.67
CA TRP A 40 18.72 -11.38 2.35
C TRP A 40 18.48 -12.72 1.67
N GLN A 41 17.46 -13.45 2.13
CA GLN A 41 17.10 -14.75 1.56
C GLN A 41 16.61 -14.61 0.12
N PHE A 42 15.67 -13.70 -0.15
CA PHE A 42 15.07 -13.56 -1.49
C PHE A 42 16.09 -13.02 -2.49
N SER A 43 16.90 -12.05 -2.06
CA SER A 43 17.95 -11.47 -2.90
C SER A 43 18.99 -12.53 -3.27
N SER A 44 19.49 -13.27 -2.29
CA SER A 44 20.52 -14.30 -2.53
C SER A 44 19.98 -15.47 -3.37
N PHE A 45 18.75 -15.92 -3.11
CA PHE A 45 18.07 -16.91 -3.94
C PHE A 45 17.95 -16.46 -5.41
N TRP A 46 17.54 -15.21 -5.64
CA TRP A 46 17.35 -14.69 -7.00
C TRP A 46 18.67 -14.58 -7.77
N PHE A 47 19.74 -14.08 -7.14
CA PHE A 47 21.04 -14.02 -7.79
C PHE A 47 21.63 -15.42 -8.03
N LEU A 48 21.40 -16.38 -7.12
CA LEU A 48 21.74 -17.78 -7.33
C LEU A 48 20.97 -18.35 -8.53
N PHE A 49 19.65 -18.16 -8.59
CA PHE A 49 18.82 -18.59 -9.72
C PHE A 49 19.33 -18.02 -11.05
N LEU A 50 19.61 -16.71 -11.11
CA LEU A 50 20.13 -16.06 -12.31
C LEU A 50 21.47 -16.61 -12.79
N SER A 51 22.33 -17.04 -11.86
CA SER A 51 23.63 -17.64 -12.16
C SER A 51 23.53 -19.05 -12.76
N LEU A 52 22.42 -19.75 -12.52
CA LEU A 52 22.17 -21.12 -12.99
C LEU A 52 21.39 -21.18 -14.32
N ILE A 53 20.73 -20.09 -14.71
CA ILE A 53 19.99 -20.02 -15.98
C ILE A 53 20.96 -20.06 -17.17
N LYS A 54 20.91 -21.15 -17.96
CA LYS A 54 21.60 -21.23 -19.26
C LYS A 54 20.93 -20.32 -20.28
N ARG A 55 21.72 -19.52 -20.99
CA ARG A 55 21.23 -18.55 -22.00
C ARG A 55 21.86 -18.82 -23.35
N LYS A 56 21.04 -18.91 -24.39
CA LYS A 56 21.49 -19.25 -25.76
C LYS A 56 21.64 -18.01 -26.66
N SER A 57 21.06 -16.87 -26.29
CA SER A 57 20.87 -15.69 -27.17
C SER A 57 21.80 -14.52 -26.89
N LEU A 58 22.51 -14.50 -25.75
CA LEU A 58 23.33 -13.36 -25.33
C LEU A 58 24.72 -13.81 -24.90
N THR A 59 25.73 -13.02 -25.24
CA THR A 59 27.08 -13.18 -24.70
C THR A 59 27.11 -12.76 -23.23
N ASP A 60 27.98 -13.39 -22.43
CA ASP A 60 28.11 -13.09 -21.00
C ASP A 60 28.36 -11.60 -20.71
N LYS A 61 29.17 -10.94 -21.54
CA LYS A 61 29.49 -9.51 -21.37
C LYS A 61 28.27 -8.63 -21.56
N VAL A 62 27.43 -8.92 -22.56
CA VAL A 62 26.19 -8.17 -22.80
C VAL A 62 25.20 -8.45 -21.67
N PHE A 63 25.06 -9.72 -21.29
CA PHE A 63 24.18 -10.13 -20.21
C PHE A 63 24.49 -9.41 -18.89
N ILE A 64 25.75 -9.44 -18.45
CA ILE A 64 26.21 -8.77 -17.21
C ILE A 64 25.91 -7.27 -17.26
N ARG A 65 26.17 -6.62 -18.39
CA ARG A 65 25.87 -5.20 -18.56
C ARG A 65 24.38 -4.90 -18.43
N GLN A 66 23.52 -5.72 -19.03
CA GLN A 66 22.07 -5.54 -18.95
C GLN A 66 21.56 -5.74 -17.52
N ILE A 67 21.98 -6.82 -16.86
CA ILE A 67 21.66 -7.03 -15.44
C ILE A 67 22.13 -5.86 -14.59
N GLY A 68 23.35 -5.36 -14.78
CA GLY A 68 23.85 -4.21 -14.03
C GLY A 68 22.96 -2.96 -14.15
N LEU A 69 22.49 -2.63 -15.36
CA LEU A 69 21.57 -1.50 -15.57
C LEU A 69 20.20 -1.75 -14.91
N LEU A 70 19.69 -2.97 -15.00
CA LEU A 70 18.38 -3.35 -14.47
C LEU A 70 18.39 -3.43 -12.94
N THR A 71 19.46 -3.98 -12.35
CA THR A 71 19.72 -3.92 -10.90
C THR A 71 19.84 -2.47 -10.44
N LEU A 72 20.56 -1.61 -11.16
CA LEU A 72 20.65 -0.18 -10.81
C LEU A 72 19.27 0.48 -10.81
N SER A 73 18.41 0.16 -11.77
CA SER A 73 17.03 0.69 -11.79
C SER A 73 16.24 0.24 -10.56
N ALA A 74 16.33 -1.05 -10.20
CA ALA A 74 15.66 -1.59 -9.02
C ALA A 74 16.15 -0.90 -7.74
N VAL A 75 17.47 -0.71 -7.59
CA VAL A 75 18.07 -0.02 -6.43
C VAL A 75 17.60 1.43 -6.35
N LEU A 76 17.64 2.17 -7.46
CA LEU A 76 17.18 3.57 -7.49
C LEU A 76 15.69 3.70 -7.18
N LEU A 77 14.85 2.78 -7.68
CA LEU A 77 13.42 2.73 -7.35
C LEU A 77 13.21 2.46 -5.86
N SER A 78 13.98 1.54 -5.28
CA SER A 78 13.82 1.12 -3.88
C SER A 78 14.29 2.20 -2.90
N ILE A 79 15.44 2.83 -3.16
CA ILE A 79 15.95 3.95 -2.34
C ILE A 79 15.10 5.20 -2.56
N GLY A 80 14.52 5.38 -3.75
CA GLY A 80 13.58 6.45 -4.02
C GLY A 80 12.25 6.31 -3.30
N PHE A 81 11.89 5.10 -2.84
CA PHE A 81 10.65 4.85 -2.12
C PHE A 81 10.79 5.12 -0.60
N PRO A 82 9.70 5.48 0.09
CA PRO A 82 9.66 5.45 1.54
C PRO A 82 10.10 4.05 2.04
N PRO A 83 10.79 3.95 3.18
CA PRO A 83 10.98 4.97 4.21
C PRO A 83 12.19 5.87 3.96
N PHE A 84 12.93 5.71 2.86
CA PHE A 84 14.10 6.54 2.60
C PHE A 84 13.67 7.96 2.17
N PRO A 85 14.34 9.02 2.66
CA PRO A 85 13.99 10.41 2.35
C PRO A 85 14.58 10.89 1.01
N LEU A 86 14.61 10.03 -0.02
CA LEU A 86 15.25 10.32 -1.31
C LEU A 86 14.32 10.18 -2.53
N PRO A 87 13.09 10.72 -2.50
CA PRO A 87 12.11 10.58 -3.59
C PRO A 87 12.59 11.14 -4.93
N GLY A 88 13.57 12.05 -4.92
CA GLY A 88 14.20 12.58 -6.13
C GLY A 88 14.83 11.52 -7.03
N LEU A 89 15.26 10.37 -6.46
CA LEU A 89 15.83 9.27 -7.24
C LEU A 89 14.80 8.63 -8.18
N LEU A 90 13.51 8.69 -7.87
CA LEU A 90 12.46 8.12 -8.72
C LEU A 90 12.45 8.74 -10.12
N PHE A 91 12.80 10.03 -10.25
CA PHE A 91 12.83 10.73 -11.54
C PHE A 91 13.95 10.27 -12.48
N VAL A 92 14.91 9.50 -11.98
CA VAL A 92 16.01 8.91 -12.78
C VAL A 92 16.05 7.39 -12.72
N ALA A 93 15.21 6.76 -11.88
CA ALA A 93 15.31 5.35 -11.55
C ALA A 93 15.00 4.40 -12.72
N LEU A 94 14.15 4.80 -13.66
CA LEU A 94 13.78 3.99 -14.83
C LEU A 94 14.66 4.27 -16.06
N VAL A 95 15.52 5.30 -16.03
CA VAL A 95 16.44 5.60 -17.14
C VAL A 95 17.34 4.41 -17.50
N PRO A 96 17.97 3.69 -16.55
CA PRO A 96 18.81 2.54 -16.91
C PRO A 96 17.99 1.36 -17.48
N LEU A 97 16.76 1.13 -17.00
CA LEU A 97 15.81 0.16 -17.56
C LEU A 97 15.45 0.52 -19.00
N LEU A 98 15.18 1.79 -19.29
CA LEU A 98 14.87 2.25 -20.64
C LEU A 98 16.08 2.12 -21.59
N TRP A 99 17.32 2.30 -21.10
CA TRP A 99 18.51 1.99 -21.88
C TRP A 99 18.67 0.50 -22.18
N ALA A 100 18.33 -0.36 -21.21
CA ALA A 100 18.30 -1.79 -21.41
C ALA A 100 17.28 -2.16 -22.49
N LEU A 101 16.05 -1.63 -22.37
CA LEU A 101 14.94 -1.87 -23.27
C LEU A 101 15.20 -1.45 -24.71
N GLN A 102 15.88 -0.30 -24.91
CA GLN A 102 16.26 0.19 -26.23
C GLN A 102 17.08 -0.83 -27.03
N ARG A 103 17.88 -1.68 -26.37
CA ARG A 103 18.63 -2.73 -27.06
C ARG A 103 17.70 -3.80 -27.63
N PHE A 104 16.70 -4.24 -26.87
CA PHE A 104 15.70 -5.23 -27.32
C PHE A 104 14.83 -4.68 -28.45
N GLU A 105 14.59 -3.37 -28.48
CA GLU A 105 13.90 -2.72 -29.59
C GLU A 105 14.73 -2.77 -30.89
N THR A 106 16.06 -2.68 -30.80
CA THR A 106 16.96 -2.65 -31.97
C THR A 106 17.45 -4.02 -32.43
N ASP A 107 17.65 -4.95 -31.50
CA ASP A 107 18.28 -6.25 -31.76
C ASP A 107 17.20 -7.34 -31.83
N GLN A 108 16.77 -7.67 -33.06
CA GLN A 108 15.70 -8.64 -33.27
C GLN A 108 16.10 -10.09 -32.97
N SER A 109 17.39 -10.37 -32.74
CA SER A 109 17.87 -11.71 -32.39
C SER A 109 17.53 -12.11 -30.96
N ILE A 110 17.21 -11.13 -30.10
CA ILE A 110 16.92 -11.37 -28.69
C ILE A 110 15.49 -11.89 -28.51
N ARG A 111 15.33 -12.97 -27.74
CA ARG A 111 14.02 -13.62 -27.55
C ARG A 111 13.17 -12.83 -26.57
N ILE A 112 11.85 -12.91 -26.75
CA ILE A 112 10.89 -12.29 -25.82
C ILE A 112 11.00 -12.88 -24.40
N SER A 113 11.42 -14.14 -24.28
CA SER A 113 11.71 -14.78 -22.99
C SER A 113 12.86 -14.11 -22.24
N ASP A 114 13.87 -13.63 -22.97
CA ASP A 114 14.99 -12.90 -22.36
C ASP A 114 14.51 -11.53 -21.89
N LEU A 115 13.77 -10.81 -22.73
CA LEU A 115 13.16 -9.53 -22.36
C LEU A 115 12.32 -9.67 -21.08
N PHE A 116 11.45 -10.68 -21.02
CA PHE A 116 10.65 -10.96 -19.83
C PHE A 116 11.53 -11.17 -18.59
N LEU A 117 12.56 -12.02 -18.67
CA LEU A 117 13.46 -12.28 -17.55
C LEU A 117 14.19 -11.03 -17.07
N PHE A 118 14.57 -10.12 -17.98
CA PHE A 118 15.22 -8.85 -17.64
C PHE A 118 14.28 -7.85 -16.99
N LEU A 119 13.05 -7.72 -17.51
CA LEU A 119 12.02 -6.88 -16.90
C LEU A 119 11.68 -7.41 -15.50
N TYR A 120 11.43 -8.72 -15.41
CA TYR A 120 11.11 -9.39 -14.16
C TYR A 120 12.24 -9.22 -13.14
N HIS A 121 13.51 -9.29 -13.55
CA HIS A 121 14.65 -9.03 -12.67
C HIS A 121 14.58 -7.65 -11.99
N THR A 122 14.25 -6.59 -12.73
CA THR A 122 14.15 -5.23 -12.15
C THR A 122 13.00 -5.16 -11.14
N PHE A 123 11.81 -5.60 -11.55
CA PHE A 123 10.62 -5.46 -10.73
C PHE A 123 10.63 -6.41 -9.53
N PHE A 124 11.20 -7.60 -9.67
CA PHE A 124 11.40 -8.52 -8.55
C PHE A 124 12.32 -7.93 -7.50
N LEU A 125 13.49 -7.41 -7.90
CA LEU A 125 14.39 -6.76 -6.94
C LEU A 125 13.76 -5.51 -6.31
N TRP A 126 13.02 -4.70 -7.07
CA TRP A 126 12.32 -3.55 -6.52
C TRP A 126 11.27 -3.95 -5.47
N ASN A 127 10.47 -4.99 -5.76
CA ASN A 127 9.52 -5.56 -4.79
C ASN A 127 10.26 -6.05 -3.54
N VAL A 128 11.27 -6.91 -3.70
CA VAL A 128 12.03 -7.46 -2.57
C VAL A 128 12.64 -6.34 -1.72
N PHE A 129 13.35 -5.39 -2.33
CA PHE A 129 14.03 -4.33 -1.58
C PHE A 129 13.08 -3.35 -0.88
N THR A 130 11.85 -3.20 -1.37
CA THR A 130 10.89 -2.22 -0.84
C THR A 130 9.84 -2.86 0.09
N THR A 131 9.48 -4.13 -0.15
CA THR A 131 8.36 -4.84 0.47
C THR A 131 8.71 -6.27 0.96
N TYR A 132 9.99 -6.59 1.21
CA TYR A 132 10.35 -7.88 1.84
C TYR A 132 9.63 -8.12 3.18
N TRP A 133 9.32 -7.04 3.91
CA TRP A 133 8.74 -7.10 5.25
C TRP A 133 7.31 -7.64 5.27
N VAL A 134 6.62 -7.71 4.14
CA VAL A 134 5.28 -8.34 4.03
C VAL A 134 5.33 -9.80 4.47
N VAL A 135 6.49 -10.43 4.31
CA VAL A 135 6.76 -11.80 4.75
C VAL A 135 6.61 -11.92 6.27
N ASN A 136 6.88 -10.88 7.06
CA ASN A 136 6.70 -10.93 8.53
C ASN A 136 5.25 -11.17 8.96
N THR A 137 4.27 -10.79 8.13
CA THR A 137 2.85 -11.07 8.42
C THR A 137 2.51 -12.53 8.14
N ALA A 138 2.94 -13.05 6.99
CA ALA A 138 2.77 -14.45 6.61
C ALA A 138 3.77 -14.80 5.52
N TYR A 139 4.59 -15.83 5.73
CA TYR A 139 5.73 -16.14 4.85
C TYR A 139 5.32 -16.35 3.40
N ALA A 140 4.36 -17.27 3.19
CA ALA A 140 3.93 -17.68 1.88
C ALA A 140 3.18 -16.56 1.14
N ALA A 141 2.30 -15.85 1.85
CA ALA A 141 1.59 -14.70 1.28
C ALA A 141 2.57 -13.59 0.89
N GLY A 142 3.60 -13.33 1.70
CA GLY A 142 4.64 -12.36 1.39
C GLY A 142 5.51 -12.74 0.18
N ILE A 143 5.87 -14.03 0.04
CA ILE A 143 6.53 -14.53 -1.18
C ILE A 143 5.63 -14.30 -2.39
N PHE A 144 4.38 -14.75 -2.28
CA PHE A 144 3.40 -14.65 -3.35
C PHE A 144 3.21 -13.20 -3.81
N ALA A 145 3.05 -12.27 -2.86
CA ALA A 145 2.91 -10.85 -3.14
C ALA A 145 4.11 -10.30 -3.92
N ASN A 146 5.34 -10.56 -3.46
CA ASN A 146 6.55 -10.05 -4.12
C ASN A 146 6.77 -10.68 -5.52
N VAL A 147 6.51 -11.98 -5.68
CA VAL A 147 6.67 -12.71 -6.95
C VAL A 147 5.61 -12.31 -7.98
N VAL A 148 4.33 -12.33 -7.58
CA VAL A 148 3.22 -12.07 -8.48
C VAL A 148 3.15 -10.60 -8.84
N ASN A 149 3.36 -9.68 -7.89
CA ASN A 149 3.37 -8.26 -8.21
C ASN A 149 4.52 -7.89 -9.18
N ALA A 150 5.71 -8.46 -8.97
CA ALA A 150 6.83 -8.31 -9.91
C ALA A 150 6.49 -8.81 -11.32
N PHE A 151 5.79 -9.95 -11.43
CA PHE A 151 5.28 -10.45 -12.70
C PHE A 151 4.33 -9.44 -13.35
N LEU A 152 3.33 -8.95 -12.62
CA LEU A 152 2.34 -8.03 -13.14
C LEU A 152 2.95 -6.70 -13.61
N MET A 153 3.96 -6.20 -12.89
CA MET A 153 4.72 -5.00 -13.29
C MET A 153 5.49 -5.16 -14.61
N THR A 154 5.76 -6.40 -15.07
CA THR A 154 6.35 -6.60 -16.41
C THR A 154 5.35 -6.31 -17.54
N LEU A 155 4.06 -6.54 -17.31
CA LEU A 155 3.00 -6.46 -18.32
C LEU A 155 2.88 -5.07 -18.97
N PRO A 156 2.83 -3.93 -18.24
CA PRO A 156 2.74 -2.61 -18.88
C PRO A 156 3.95 -2.33 -19.78
N VAL A 157 5.15 -2.81 -19.44
CA VAL A 157 6.35 -2.63 -20.28
C VAL A 157 6.31 -3.52 -21.51
N LEU A 158 5.74 -4.73 -21.42
CA LEU A 158 5.51 -5.60 -22.58
C LEU A 158 4.46 -5.01 -23.53
N VAL A 159 3.39 -4.40 -23.00
CA VAL A 159 2.38 -3.67 -23.79
C VAL A 159 3.02 -2.48 -24.51
N TYR A 160 3.81 -1.67 -23.79
CA TYR A 160 4.63 -0.61 -24.39
C TYR A 160 5.49 -1.13 -25.53
N TYR A 161 6.24 -2.21 -25.29
CA TYR A 161 7.16 -2.79 -26.27
C TYR A 161 6.43 -3.29 -27.52
N TYR A 162 5.27 -3.93 -27.32
CA TYR A 162 4.39 -4.36 -28.41
C TYR A 162 3.91 -3.18 -29.25
N ILE A 163 3.44 -2.10 -28.62
CA ILE A 163 2.96 -0.91 -29.33
C ILE A 163 4.10 -0.24 -30.11
N VAL A 164 5.27 -0.04 -29.51
CA VAL A 164 6.42 0.60 -30.16
C VAL A 164 6.93 -0.22 -31.35
N ARG A 165 6.95 -1.56 -31.25
CA ARG A 165 7.33 -2.43 -32.36
C ARG A 165 6.45 -2.27 -33.59
N ASN A 166 5.15 -2.05 -33.41
CA ASN A 166 4.21 -1.97 -34.53
C ASN A 166 3.98 -0.52 -34.99
N LEU A 167 3.78 0.43 -34.07
CA LEU A 167 3.43 1.82 -34.38
C LEU A 167 4.64 2.76 -34.48
N GLY A 168 5.82 2.33 -34.03
CA GLY A 168 7.06 3.10 -34.07
C GLY A 168 7.29 3.97 -32.83
N LYS A 169 8.48 4.56 -32.74
CA LYS A 169 8.98 5.27 -31.54
C LYS A 169 8.16 6.52 -31.16
N ASN A 170 7.44 7.12 -32.11
CA ASN A 170 6.60 8.30 -31.86
C ASN A 170 5.43 7.98 -30.92
N ALA A 171 4.98 6.72 -30.88
CA ALA A 171 3.97 6.26 -29.92
C ALA A 171 4.55 5.96 -28.53
N GLY A 172 5.88 5.93 -28.37
CA GLY A 172 6.54 5.33 -27.21
C GLY A 172 6.24 6.00 -25.88
N LEU A 173 6.33 7.34 -25.79
CA LEU A 173 6.07 8.07 -24.55
C LEU A 173 4.64 7.81 -24.05
N ILE A 174 3.66 8.00 -24.94
CA ILE A 174 2.23 7.87 -24.62
C ILE A 174 1.96 6.41 -24.22
N ALA A 175 2.40 5.44 -25.02
CA ALA A 175 2.21 4.03 -24.72
C ALA A 175 2.83 3.60 -23.39
N PHE A 176 4.03 4.10 -23.08
CA PHE A 176 4.73 3.77 -21.82
C PHE A 176 3.95 4.29 -20.61
N ILE A 177 3.56 5.56 -20.64
CA ILE A 177 2.81 6.20 -19.57
C ILE A 177 1.45 5.53 -19.42
N THR A 178 0.65 5.47 -20.48
CA THR A 178 -0.73 5.02 -20.34
C THR A 178 -0.80 3.54 -19.99
N ALA A 179 0.09 2.69 -20.51
CA ALA A 179 0.12 1.28 -20.13
C ALA A 179 0.44 1.11 -18.64
N TRP A 180 1.41 1.86 -18.11
CA TRP A 180 1.77 1.81 -16.69
C TRP A 180 0.65 2.33 -15.79
N ILE A 181 0.06 3.49 -16.11
CA ILE A 181 -1.05 4.05 -15.33
C ILE A 181 -2.30 3.15 -15.40
N THR A 182 -2.53 2.50 -16.54
CA THR A 182 -3.59 1.49 -16.66
C THR A 182 -3.35 0.32 -15.72
N PHE A 183 -2.11 -0.18 -15.66
CA PHE A 183 -1.73 -1.21 -14.70
C PHE A 183 -2.00 -0.76 -13.26
N GLU A 184 -1.48 0.38 -12.82
CA GLU A 184 -1.70 0.87 -11.44
C GLU A 184 -3.19 1.08 -11.14
N PHE A 185 -3.95 1.65 -12.07
CA PHE A 185 -5.39 1.87 -11.92
C PHE A 185 -6.19 0.57 -11.75
N LEU A 186 -5.91 -0.45 -12.57
CA LEU A 186 -6.55 -1.75 -12.47
C LEU A 186 -6.09 -2.52 -11.22
N HIS A 187 -4.82 -2.37 -10.87
CA HIS A 187 -4.21 -3.02 -9.71
C HIS A 187 -4.77 -2.52 -8.36
N MET A 188 -5.57 -1.43 -8.37
CA MET A 188 -6.33 -0.93 -7.22
C MET A 188 -7.77 -1.45 -7.14
N ARG A 189 -8.27 -2.22 -8.13
CA ARG A 189 -9.72 -2.47 -8.33
C ARG A 189 -10.14 -3.94 -8.41
N TRP A 190 -9.18 -4.86 -8.35
CA TRP A 190 -9.39 -6.31 -8.45
C TRP A 190 -9.00 -7.03 -7.16
N GLU A 191 -9.36 -8.29 -6.97
CA GLU A 191 -9.17 -9.01 -5.70
C GLU A 191 -7.69 -9.20 -5.26
N LEU A 192 -6.72 -9.05 -6.18
CA LEU A 192 -5.28 -9.09 -5.87
C LEU A 192 -4.69 -7.68 -5.77
N TYR A 193 -5.46 -6.71 -5.28
CA TYR A 193 -4.99 -5.33 -5.22
C TYR A 193 -3.76 -5.18 -4.32
N TRP A 194 -2.76 -4.46 -4.83
CA TRP A 194 -1.54 -4.13 -4.08
C TRP A 194 -1.01 -2.75 -4.51
N PRO A 195 -1.67 -1.67 -4.06
CA PRO A 195 -1.27 -0.29 -4.42
C PRO A 195 0.03 0.17 -3.75
N TRP A 196 0.68 -0.69 -2.95
CA TRP A 196 1.83 -0.27 -2.15
C TRP A 196 2.95 0.32 -2.99
N LEU A 197 3.22 -0.25 -4.17
CA LEU A 197 4.28 0.15 -5.09
C LEU A 197 3.77 0.97 -6.30
N THR A 198 2.64 1.67 -6.15
CA THR A 198 2.23 2.73 -7.08
C THR A 198 3.29 3.83 -7.08
N LEU A 199 3.88 4.17 -8.23
CA LEU A 199 5.04 5.08 -8.32
C LEU A 199 4.78 6.44 -7.62
N GLY A 200 3.59 7.00 -7.77
CA GLY A 200 3.19 8.25 -7.12
C GLY A 200 3.15 8.20 -5.60
N ASN A 201 3.00 7.02 -4.99
CA ASN A 201 3.14 6.85 -3.54
C ASN A 201 4.58 7.07 -3.08
N GLY A 202 5.56 6.84 -3.96
CA GLY A 202 6.98 7.06 -3.69
C GLY A 202 7.31 8.52 -3.32
N LEU A 203 6.45 9.47 -3.68
CA LEU A 203 6.62 10.90 -3.37
C LEU A 203 6.04 11.32 -2.01
N ALA A 204 5.57 10.36 -1.19
CA ALA A 204 4.98 10.64 0.13
C ALA A 204 5.89 11.42 1.10
N LYS A 205 7.21 11.33 0.93
CA LYS A 205 8.18 12.11 1.72
C LYS A 205 8.51 13.50 1.14
N MET A 206 7.95 13.86 0.00
CA MET A 206 8.17 15.14 -0.69
C MET A 206 6.87 15.96 -0.75
N THR A 207 6.15 16.08 0.36
CA THR A 207 4.82 16.71 0.41
C THR A 207 4.79 18.14 -0.15
N TYR A 208 5.85 18.92 0.10
CA TYR A 208 6.02 20.26 -0.48
C TYR A 208 6.09 20.29 -2.02
N GLY A 209 6.46 19.18 -2.67
CA GLY A 209 6.58 19.05 -4.12
C GLY A 209 5.34 18.49 -4.82
N ILE A 210 4.33 18.05 -4.08
CA ILE A 210 3.16 17.32 -4.62
C ILE A 210 1.81 17.88 -4.19
N GLN A 211 1.72 19.15 -3.82
CA GLN A 211 0.45 19.77 -3.40
C GLN A 211 -0.64 19.71 -4.49
N TRP A 212 -0.29 19.60 -5.77
CA TRP A 212 -1.22 19.38 -6.88
C TRP A 212 -1.87 17.98 -6.89
N TYR A 213 -1.50 17.07 -5.98
CA TYR A 213 -2.21 15.79 -5.80
C TYR A 213 -3.67 16.00 -5.42
N ASN A 214 -4.06 17.16 -4.87
CA ASN A 214 -5.46 17.54 -4.70
C ASN A 214 -6.24 17.64 -6.03
N ILE A 215 -5.57 17.61 -7.18
CA ILE A 215 -6.18 17.55 -8.52
C ILE A 215 -6.12 16.13 -9.07
N THR A 216 -4.95 15.51 -9.07
CA THR A 216 -4.70 14.28 -9.85
C THR A 216 -4.67 13.00 -9.04
N GLY A 217 -4.55 13.11 -7.73
CA GLY A 217 -4.14 12.01 -6.85
C GLY A 217 -2.75 11.48 -7.19
N THR A 218 -2.42 10.34 -6.58
CA THR A 218 -1.14 9.64 -6.75
C THR A 218 -0.82 9.23 -8.18
N LEU A 219 -1.81 8.89 -9.01
CA LEU A 219 -1.56 8.52 -10.40
C LEU A 219 -0.93 9.66 -11.22
N GLY A 220 -1.21 10.92 -10.86
CA GLY A 220 -0.51 12.05 -11.48
C GLY A 220 0.98 12.08 -11.14
N GLY A 221 1.36 11.68 -9.92
CA GLY A 221 2.74 11.47 -9.51
C GLY A 221 3.45 10.38 -10.31
N SER A 222 2.76 9.27 -10.55
CA SER A 222 3.26 8.20 -11.41
C SER A 222 3.51 8.71 -12.84
N ILE A 223 2.58 9.48 -13.41
CA ILE A 223 2.78 10.13 -14.73
C ILE A 223 4.01 11.03 -14.70
N TRP A 224 4.15 11.84 -13.65
CA TRP A 224 5.28 12.77 -13.52
C TRP A 224 6.63 12.05 -13.53
N ILE A 225 6.76 10.98 -12.74
CA ILE A 225 7.95 10.13 -12.68
C ILE A 225 8.24 9.49 -14.06
N LEU A 226 7.24 8.90 -14.70
CA LEU A 226 7.40 8.21 -15.98
C LEU A 226 7.80 9.18 -17.11
N CYS A 227 7.15 10.34 -17.17
CA CYS A 227 7.46 11.40 -18.13
C CYS A 227 8.93 11.82 -18.05
N ILE A 228 9.41 12.13 -16.84
CA ILE A 228 10.78 12.62 -16.66
C ILE A 228 11.79 11.54 -17.02
N ASN A 229 11.60 10.30 -16.56
CA ASN A 229 12.48 9.18 -16.90
C ASN A 229 12.57 8.96 -18.42
N TYR A 230 11.44 8.98 -19.12
CA TYR A 230 11.42 8.82 -20.57
C TYR A 230 12.09 9.99 -21.30
N LEU A 231 11.83 11.23 -20.88
CA LEU A 231 12.43 12.42 -21.48
C LEU A 231 13.94 12.48 -21.23
N LEU A 232 14.42 12.11 -20.04
CA LEU A 232 15.85 12.00 -19.74
C LEU A 232 16.53 10.91 -20.56
N HIS A 233 15.88 9.76 -20.74
CA HIS A 233 16.34 8.70 -21.63
C HIS A 233 16.51 9.21 -23.08
N ARG A 234 15.49 9.89 -23.62
CA ARG A 234 15.55 10.46 -24.97
C ARG A 234 16.57 11.58 -25.11
N TRP A 235 16.68 12.44 -24.11
CA TRP A 235 17.69 13.47 -24.07
C TRP A 235 19.09 12.85 -24.16
N TRP A 236 19.38 11.83 -23.35
CA TRP A 236 20.67 11.17 -23.36
C TRP A 236 21.01 10.56 -24.73
N ALA A 237 20.04 9.92 -25.38
CA ALA A 237 20.22 9.39 -26.73
C ALA A 237 20.58 10.49 -27.74
N ASN A 238 19.91 11.65 -27.68
CA ASN A 238 20.18 12.79 -28.56
C ASN A 238 21.50 13.50 -28.23
N TYR A 239 21.85 13.63 -26.95
CA TYR A 239 23.09 14.25 -26.49
C TYR A 239 24.32 13.49 -26.99
N ARG A 240 24.26 12.15 -27.04
CA ARG A 240 25.38 11.35 -27.57
C ARG A 240 25.72 11.63 -29.02
N ILE A 241 24.75 12.09 -29.81
CA ILE A 241 24.90 12.43 -31.23
C ILE A 241 25.22 13.93 -31.38
N SER A 242 24.37 14.79 -30.83
CA SER A 242 24.40 16.24 -31.05
C SER A 242 25.31 17.01 -30.10
N LYS A 243 25.71 16.43 -28.97
CA LYS A 243 26.37 17.10 -27.82
C LYS A 243 25.62 18.33 -27.29
N SER A 244 24.34 18.48 -27.64
CA SER A 244 23.52 19.64 -27.26
C SER A 244 22.74 19.39 -25.97
N MET A 245 22.78 20.37 -25.07
CA MET A 245 21.97 20.38 -23.84
C MET A 245 20.54 20.91 -24.04
N ARG A 246 20.23 21.46 -25.23
CA ARG A 246 18.91 22.08 -25.50
C ARG A 246 17.73 21.12 -25.28
N ALA A 247 17.94 19.81 -25.48
CA ALA A 247 16.90 18.81 -25.26
C ALA A 247 16.61 18.51 -23.75
N LEU A 248 17.35 19.09 -22.80
CA LEU A 248 16.98 19.07 -21.36
C LEU A 248 15.87 20.06 -20.99
N THR A 249 15.52 20.98 -21.89
CA THR A 249 14.44 21.95 -21.64
C THR A 249 13.12 21.25 -21.33
N ALA A 250 12.75 20.23 -22.11
CA ALA A 250 11.52 19.47 -21.89
C ALA A 250 11.46 18.76 -20.52
N PRO A 251 12.43 17.89 -20.12
CA PRO A 251 12.39 17.29 -18.79
C PRO A 251 12.50 18.34 -17.67
N GLY A 252 13.25 19.43 -17.89
CA GLY A 252 13.35 20.54 -16.94
C GLY A 252 11.99 21.22 -16.69
N ILE A 253 11.25 21.55 -17.75
CA ILE A 253 9.91 22.15 -17.64
C ILE A 253 8.93 21.19 -16.96
N VAL A 254 8.91 19.93 -17.38
CA VAL A 254 8.00 18.92 -16.82
C VAL A 254 8.30 18.66 -15.34
N PHE A 255 9.55 18.79 -14.89
CA PHE A 255 9.89 18.75 -13.47
C PHE A 255 9.52 20.04 -12.74
N LEU A 256 10.03 21.19 -13.21
CA LEU A 256 9.96 22.45 -12.49
C LEU A 256 8.55 23.00 -12.39
N LEU A 257 7.71 22.89 -13.43
CA LEU A 257 6.38 23.50 -13.43
C LEU A 257 5.48 22.95 -12.30
N PRO A 258 5.22 21.63 -12.19
CA PRO A 258 4.42 21.10 -11.09
C PRO A 258 5.11 21.26 -9.73
N PHE A 259 6.45 21.17 -9.67
CA PHE A 259 7.18 21.34 -8.43
C PHE A 259 7.09 22.77 -7.87
N VAL A 260 7.32 23.79 -8.70
CA VAL A 260 7.22 25.21 -8.33
C VAL A 260 5.78 25.56 -7.98
N PHE A 261 4.80 25.07 -8.74
CA PHE A 261 3.38 25.24 -8.39
C PHE A 261 3.06 24.63 -7.01
N SER A 262 3.56 23.43 -6.72
CA SER A 262 3.40 22.81 -5.40
C SER A 262 4.07 23.61 -4.30
N LEU A 263 5.30 24.08 -4.53
CA LEU A 263 6.06 24.83 -3.55
C LEU A 263 5.35 26.15 -3.21
N PHE A 264 4.88 26.86 -4.23
CA PHE A 264 4.05 28.05 -4.07
C PHE A 264 2.76 27.73 -3.32
N SER A 265 2.06 26.65 -3.69
CA SER A 265 0.84 26.23 -3.00
C SER A 265 1.12 25.87 -1.54
N TYR A 266 2.22 25.19 -1.25
CA TYR A 266 2.58 24.73 0.09
C TYR A 266 2.79 25.92 1.04
N PHE A 267 3.57 26.92 0.63
CA PHE A 267 3.88 28.08 1.47
C PHE A 267 2.74 29.09 1.59
N ASN A 268 1.80 29.12 0.64
CA ASN A 268 0.64 30.02 0.69
C ASN A 268 -0.62 29.36 1.24
N TYR A 269 -0.63 28.05 1.47
CA TYR A 269 -1.78 27.34 1.99
C TYR A 269 -1.84 27.45 3.52
N GLN A 270 -2.91 28.07 4.01
CA GLN A 270 -3.28 28.09 5.42
C GLN A 270 -4.29 26.99 5.71
N GLU A 271 -4.09 26.22 6.77
CA GLU A 271 -5.07 25.25 7.24
C GLU A 271 -6.41 25.92 7.50
N THR A 272 -7.49 25.32 6.98
CA THR A 272 -8.85 25.87 7.12
C THR A 272 -9.69 24.99 8.03
N GLY A 273 -10.56 25.60 8.82
CA GLY A 273 -11.50 24.87 9.66
C GLY A 273 -11.35 25.17 11.14
N THR A 274 -12.43 25.00 11.90
CA THR A 274 -12.35 25.01 13.36
C THR A 274 -11.62 23.75 13.85
N GLN A 275 -10.94 23.85 14.97
CA GLN A 275 -10.21 22.73 15.56
C GLN A 275 -11.10 21.90 16.49
N ILE A 276 -10.84 20.60 16.52
CA ILE A 276 -11.29 19.65 17.55
C ILE A 276 -10.05 19.08 18.24
N GLU A 277 -10.20 18.69 19.51
CA GLU A 277 -9.13 18.09 20.29
C GLU A 277 -9.31 16.57 20.36
N VAL A 278 -8.25 15.83 20.02
CA VAL A 278 -8.30 14.38 19.81
C VAL A 278 -7.14 13.72 20.54
N VAL A 279 -7.46 12.76 21.40
CA VAL A 279 -6.47 11.87 22.02
C VAL A 279 -6.33 10.60 21.17
N SER A 280 -5.12 10.31 20.70
CA SER A 280 -4.80 9.11 19.94
C SER A 280 -3.91 8.18 20.76
N VAL A 281 -4.31 6.91 20.89
CA VAL A 281 -3.71 5.96 21.82
C VAL A 281 -2.91 4.88 21.09
N GLN A 282 -1.71 4.61 21.59
CA GLN A 282 -0.83 3.52 21.18
C GLN A 282 -0.58 2.58 22.38
N PRO A 283 -1.34 1.49 22.52
CA PRO A 283 -1.18 0.58 23.66
C PRO A 283 -0.01 -0.41 23.53
N ASN A 284 0.55 -0.57 22.32
CA ASN A 284 1.71 -1.39 22.02
C ASN A 284 1.54 -2.88 22.36
N PHE A 285 0.51 -3.53 21.82
CA PHE A 285 0.35 -4.99 21.93
C PHE A 285 1.02 -5.70 20.75
N GLU A 286 1.89 -6.69 21.00
CA GLU A 286 2.49 -7.49 19.93
C GLU A 286 1.44 -8.42 19.27
N PRO A 287 1.10 -8.21 17.98
CA PRO A 287 -0.04 -8.89 17.37
C PRO A 287 0.15 -10.38 17.06
N HIS A 288 1.37 -10.90 17.02
CA HIS A 288 1.60 -12.29 16.60
C HIS A 288 1.43 -13.32 17.72
N TYR A 289 1.67 -12.94 18.98
CA TYR A 289 1.62 -13.87 20.12
C TYR A 289 1.04 -13.23 21.38
N GLU A 290 1.44 -12.01 21.77
CA GLU A 290 0.98 -11.39 23.03
C GLU A 290 -0.51 -11.05 23.03
N LYS A 291 -1.00 -10.49 21.93
CA LYS A 291 -2.36 -9.96 21.82
C LYS A 291 -3.47 -10.99 22.09
N PHE A 292 -3.23 -12.26 21.79
CA PHE A 292 -4.24 -13.31 21.96
C PHE A 292 -4.16 -14.01 23.32
N ASP A 293 -3.09 -13.75 24.09
CA ASP A 293 -2.84 -14.37 25.40
C ASP A 293 -3.18 -13.42 26.57
N LEU A 294 -3.19 -12.11 26.35
CA LEU A 294 -3.52 -11.12 27.38
C LEU A 294 -5.03 -11.07 27.68
N PRO A 295 -5.43 -11.02 28.97
CA PRO A 295 -6.81 -10.76 29.36
C PRO A 295 -7.32 -9.41 28.82
N GLN A 296 -8.54 -9.42 28.30
CA GLN A 296 -9.15 -8.26 27.62
C GLN A 296 -9.35 -7.04 28.52
N ASP A 297 -9.65 -7.27 29.80
CA ASP A 297 -9.74 -6.25 30.84
C ASP A 297 -8.42 -5.50 30.99
N GLN A 298 -7.29 -6.21 31.10
CA GLN A 298 -5.97 -5.58 31.19
C GLN A 298 -5.59 -4.80 29.93
N MET A 299 -5.97 -5.31 28.75
CA MET A 299 -5.73 -4.60 27.50
C MET A 299 -6.53 -3.28 27.46
N LEU A 300 -7.80 -3.34 27.85
CA LEU A 300 -8.67 -2.19 27.90
C LEU A 300 -8.22 -1.17 28.94
N ASP A 301 -7.88 -1.60 30.15
CA ASP A 301 -7.40 -0.76 31.24
C ASP A 301 -6.15 0.02 30.81
N ARG A 302 -5.20 -0.63 30.12
CA ARG A 302 -4.02 0.05 29.57
C ARG A 302 -4.42 1.14 28.58
N MET A 303 -5.31 0.84 27.63
CA MET A 303 -5.75 1.80 26.62
C MET A 303 -6.45 3.01 27.25
N LEU A 304 -7.40 2.77 28.16
CA LEU A 304 -8.17 3.83 28.81
C LEU A 304 -7.31 4.65 29.76
N SER A 305 -6.35 4.03 30.47
CA SER A 305 -5.40 4.75 31.33
C SER A 305 -4.48 5.67 30.51
N LEU A 306 -3.98 5.20 29.36
CA LEU A 306 -3.18 6.02 28.45
C LEU A 306 -4.00 7.21 27.91
N ALA A 307 -5.27 6.98 27.56
CA ALA A 307 -6.17 8.04 27.13
C ALA A 307 -6.41 9.08 28.25
N ALA A 308 -6.79 8.61 29.45
CA ALA A 308 -7.10 9.45 30.61
C ALA A 308 -5.96 10.41 30.96
N ASN A 309 -4.70 9.97 30.83
CA ASN A 309 -3.52 10.78 31.08
C ASN A 309 -3.31 11.95 30.09
N LYS A 310 -4.08 11.99 28.99
CA LYS A 310 -3.98 12.98 27.92
C LYS A 310 -5.27 13.76 27.67
N ILE A 311 -6.37 13.37 28.32
CA ILE A 311 -7.64 14.08 28.25
C ILE A 311 -7.53 15.45 28.94
N THR A 312 -8.21 16.42 28.36
CA THR A 312 -8.43 17.79 28.84
C THR A 312 -9.94 18.07 28.84
N PRO A 313 -10.40 19.14 29.51
CA PRO A 313 -11.80 19.57 29.43
C PRO A 313 -12.28 19.86 27.99
N GLU A 314 -11.37 20.16 27.07
CA GLU A 314 -11.64 20.45 25.67
C GLU A 314 -11.58 19.21 24.76
N THR A 315 -11.26 18.03 25.29
CA THR A 315 -11.12 16.81 24.46
C THR A 315 -12.46 16.35 23.89
N ASP A 316 -12.60 16.42 22.57
CA ASP A 316 -13.80 15.99 21.85
C ASP A 316 -13.82 14.48 21.55
N TYR A 317 -12.63 13.91 21.32
CA TYR A 317 -12.46 12.53 20.84
C TYR A 317 -11.33 11.76 21.52
N VAL A 318 -11.55 10.47 21.74
CA VAL A 318 -10.51 9.47 22.01
C VAL A 318 -10.54 8.43 20.88
N VAL A 319 -9.39 8.14 20.28
CA VAL A 319 -9.27 7.18 19.17
C VAL A 319 -8.32 6.05 19.56
N LEU A 320 -8.88 4.84 19.63
CA LEU A 320 -8.18 3.59 19.89
C LEU A 320 -7.87 2.86 18.56
N PRO A 321 -6.83 2.01 18.50
CA PRO A 321 -6.37 1.40 17.25
C PRO A 321 -7.20 0.20 16.78
N GLU A 322 -6.87 -0.31 15.58
CA GLU A 322 -7.55 -1.43 14.91
C GLU A 322 -7.49 -2.74 15.70
N THR A 323 -8.65 -3.41 15.79
CA THR A 323 -8.80 -4.77 16.34
C THR A 323 -8.17 -4.92 17.72
N SER A 324 -8.21 -3.89 18.57
CA SER A 324 -7.53 -3.94 19.87
C SER A 324 -8.29 -4.76 20.92
N LEU A 325 -9.50 -5.21 20.57
CA LEU A 325 -10.48 -5.80 21.46
C LEU A 325 -11.10 -7.06 20.84
N ASP A 326 -11.68 -7.87 21.73
CA ASP A 326 -12.27 -9.19 21.45
C ASP A 326 -13.35 -9.20 20.35
N TYR A 327 -13.75 -10.41 19.93
CA TYR A 327 -14.87 -10.59 19.00
C TYR A 327 -16.21 -10.18 19.66
N ILE A 328 -16.74 -9.02 19.30
CA ILE A 328 -17.99 -8.48 19.84
C ILE A 328 -19.19 -8.87 18.98
N ASN A 329 -20.27 -9.33 19.61
CA ASN A 329 -21.56 -9.46 18.93
C ASN A 329 -22.21 -8.07 18.78
N LEU A 330 -22.25 -7.55 17.56
CA LEU A 330 -22.82 -6.22 17.29
C LEU A 330 -24.36 -6.19 17.25
N ASP A 331 -25.03 -7.34 17.30
CA ASP A 331 -26.49 -7.37 17.47
C ASP A 331 -26.90 -7.04 18.91
N VAL A 332 -26.01 -7.29 19.88
CA VAL A 332 -26.21 -7.03 21.32
C VAL A 332 -24.91 -6.54 21.99
N PRO A 333 -24.35 -5.40 21.55
CA PRO A 333 -22.99 -4.97 21.88
C PRO A 333 -22.76 -4.84 23.40
N TYR A 334 -23.74 -4.30 24.13
CA TYR A 334 -23.66 -4.10 25.58
C TYR A 334 -23.74 -5.37 26.43
N ARG A 335 -23.88 -6.56 25.84
CA ARG A 335 -23.60 -7.81 26.58
C ARG A 335 -22.11 -7.94 26.90
N SER A 336 -21.24 -7.36 26.08
CA SER A 336 -19.80 -7.31 26.34
C SER A 336 -19.47 -6.33 27.46
N ALA A 337 -18.66 -6.77 28.43
CA ALA A 337 -18.10 -5.90 29.46
C ALA A 337 -17.19 -4.81 28.87
N THR A 338 -16.47 -5.13 27.80
CA THR A 338 -15.64 -4.19 27.05
C THR A 338 -16.47 -3.03 26.51
N MET A 339 -17.59 -3.32 25.85
CA MET A 339 -18.46 -2.27 25.27
C MET A 339 -19.09 -1.38 26.34
N ARG A 340 -19.47 -1.95 27.49
CA ARG A 340 -19.96 -1.16 28.64
C ARG A 340 -18.88 -0.23 29.18
N SER A 341 -17.68 -0.76 29.44
CA SER A 341 -16.55 0.03 29.95
C SER A 341 -16.14 1.17 29.00
N LEU A 342 -16.17 0.94 27.69
CA LEU A 342 -15.94 2.00 26.70
C LEU A 342 -17.03 3.09 26.72
N ALA A 343 -18.29 2.70 26.90
CA ALA A 343 -19.41 3.63 26.96
C ALA A 343 -19.42 4.42 28.28
N ASP A 344 -19.11 3.77 29.40
CA ASP A 344 -18.95 4.40 30.70
C ASP A 344 -17.83 5.44 30.62
N PHE A 345 -16.67 5.08 30.07
CA PHE A 345 -15.55 6.01 29.87
C PHE A 345 -15.92 7.23 28.99
N ALA A 346 -16.65 7.01 27.89
CA ALA A 346 -17.13 8.09 27.02
C ALA A 346 -18.12 9.02 27.74
N THR A 347 -19.01 8.45 28.56
CA THR A 347 -20.01 9.18 29.36
C THR A 347 -19.33 10.00 30.46
N GLU A 348 -18.43 9.38 31.23
CA GLU A 348 -17.72 10.00 32.36
C GLU A 348 -16.88 11.21 31.95
N ASN A 349 -16.28 11.14 30.75
CA ASN A 349 -15.43 12.21 30.21
C ASN A 349 -16.17 13.14 29.23
N ASN A 350 -17.48 12.92 29.00
CA ASN A 350 -18.31 13.69 28.08
C ASN A 350 -17.68 13.87 26.68
N LEU A 351 -17.19 12.78 26.07
CA LEU A 351 -16.48 12.79 24.79
C LEU A 351 -16.95 11.66 23.86
N ASN A 352 -16.51 11.68 22.60
CA ASN A 352 -16.75 10.60 21.66
C ASN A 352 -15.57 9.62 21.65
N LEU A 353 -15.83 8.34 21.90
CA LEU A 353 -14.80 7.30 21.81
C LEU A 353 -14.93 6.52 20.52
N ILE A 354 -13.85 6.42 19.75
CA ILE A 354 -13.75 5.58 18.56
C ILE A 354 -12.79 4.43 18.81
N SER A 355 -13.21 3.20 18.51
CA SER A 355 -12.37 2.02 18.66
C SER A 355 -12.51 1.06 17.49
N GLY A 356 -11.38 0.50 17.04
CA GLY A 356 -11.37 -0.68 16.18
C GLY A 356 -11.60 -1.96 16.98
N LEU A 357 -12.41 -2.87 16.46
CA LEU A 357 -12.72 -4.16 17.10
C LEU A 357 -12.94 -5.28 16.08
N ALA A 358 -12.72 -6.52 16.51
CA ALA A 358 -13.23 -7.68 15.81
C ALA A 358 -14.72 -7.83 16.16
N ALA A 359 -15.57 -8.10 15.18
CA ALA A 359 -17.00 -8.29 15.41
C ALA A 359 -17.51 -9.57 14.76
N TYR A 360 -18.65 -10.05 15.27
CA TYR A 360 -19.46 -11.03 14.58
C TYR A 360 -20.94 -10.71 14.69
N ARG A 361 -21.73 -11.28 13.78
CA ARG A 361 -23.19 -11.27 13.80
C ARG A 361 -23.71 -12.64 13.41
N PHE A 362 -24.83 -13.05 14.00
CA PHE A 362 -25.49 -14.30 13.62
C PHE A 362 -26.32 -14.09 12.36
N LEU A 363 -26.37 -15.13 11.52
CA LEU A 363 -27.15 -15.15 10.30
C LEU A 363 -28.37 -16.04 10.49
N GLU A 364 -29.54 -15.47 10.20
CA GLU A 364 -30.82 -16.19 10.19
C GLU A 364 -31.36 -16.38 8.77
N ASP A 365 -30.97 -15.51 7.83
CA ASP A 365 -31.43 -15.57 6.43
C ASP A 365 -30.75 -16.72 5.66
N PRO A 366 -31.53 -17.70 5.13
CA PRO A 366 -31.00 -18.81 4.35
C PRO A 366 -30.17 -18.41 3.12
N GLU A 367 -30.42 -17.23 2.52
CA GLU A 367 -29.65 -16.75 1.38
C GLU A 367 -28.29 -16.18 1.81
N GLU A 368 -28.20 -15.55 2.98
CA GLU A 368 -26.93 -15.10 3.55
C GLU A 368 -26.07 -16.28 4.02
N ILE A 369 -26.70 -17.34 4.53
CA ILE A 369 -26.00 -18.55 4.99
C ILE A 369 -25.21 -19.23 3.86
N LYS A 370 -25.64 -19.10 2.60
CA LYS A 370 -24.97 -19.69 1.43
C LYS A 370 -23.68 -18.96 1.01
N LEU A 371 -23.34 -17.84 1.65
CA LEU A 371 -22.16 -17.05 1.28
C LEU A 371 -20.85 -17.73 1.70
N SER A 372 -19.78 -17.49 0.93
CA SER A 372 -18.46 -18.09 1.17
C SER A 372 -17.74 -17.56 2.42
N THR A 373 -18.30 -16.53 3.05
CA THR A 373 -17.82 -15.88 4.28
C THR A 373 -18.46 -16.44 5.55
N THR A 374 -19.52 -17.25 5.39
CA THR A 374 -20.29 -17.81 6.49
C THR A 374 -19.54 -18.90 7.22
N ILE A 375 -19.56 -18.84 8.55
CA ILE A 375 -18.90 -19.80 9.43
C ILE A 375 -19.95 -20.59 10.21
N PRO A 376 -19.98 -21.93 10.07
CA PRO A 376 -20.86 -22.76 10.86
C PRO A 376 -20.32 -22.96 12.28
N ARG A 377 -21.18 -22.90 13.29
CA ARG A 377 -20.90 -23.24 14.69
C ARG A 377 -22.03 -24.09 15.27
N LYS A 378 -21.70 -25.06 16.11
CA LYS A 378 -22.71 -25.78 16.89
C LYS A 378 -23.08 -24.95 18.13
N GLY A 379 -24.33 -24.54 18.21
CA GLY A 379 -24.92 -23.81 19.34
C GLY A 379 -24.99 -24.67 20.61
N ALA A 380 -25.24 -24.01 21.75
CA ALA A 380 -25.36 -24.69 23.05
C ALA A 380 -26.59 -25.63 23.12
N ASP A 381 -27.61 -25.36 22.31
CA ASP A 381 -28.80 -26.18 22.11
C ASP A 381 -28.58 -27.38 21.16
N GLY A 382 -27.38 -27.48 20.57
CA GLY A 382 -27.00 -28.53 19.63
C GLY A 382 -27.36 -28.23 18.17
N ASN A 383 -28.07 -27.13 17.89
CA ASN A 383 -28.39 -26.70 16.53
C ASN A 383 -27.19 -26.05 15.84
N MET A 384 -27.22 -26.00 14.51
CA MET A 384 -26.20 -25.29 13.74
C MET A 384 -26.58 -23.82 13.65
N GLU A 385 -25.72 -22.97 14.21
CA GLU A 385 -25.75 -21.53 14.05
C GLU A 385 -24.75 -21.13 12.96
N TYR A 386 -25.04 -20.03 12.28
CA TYR A 386 -24.16 -19.48 11.26
C TYR A 386 -23.84 -18.05 11.64
N PHE A 387 -22.57 -17.67 11.52
CA PHE A 387 -22.15 -16.31 11.83
C PHE A 387 -21.15 -15.80 10.81
N GLU A 388 -21.02 -14.47 10.76
CA GLU A 388 -20.03 -13.77 9.96
C GLU A 388 -19.11 -12.97 10.85
N ARG A 389 -17.84 -12.89 10.46
CA ARG A 389 -16.84 -12.06 11.12
C ARG A 389 -16.64 -10.76 10.36
N TYR A 390 -16.29 -9.73 11.11
CA TYR A 390 -16.03 -8.39 10.60
C TYR A 390 -14.82 -7.76 11.31
N ASN A 391 -14.06 -6.96 10.56
CA ASN A 391 -13.15 -5.98 11.13
C ASN A 391 -13.88 -4.63 11.09
N CYS A 392 -14.16 -4.06 12.25
CA CYS A 392 -15.04 -2.90 12.39
C CYS A 392 -14.36 -1.78 13.17
N ALA A 393 -14.92 -0.60 12.99
CA ALA A 393 -14.77 0.50 13.92
C ALA A 393 -16.14 0.86 14.49
N VAL A 394 -16.17 1.31 15.73
CA VAL A 394 -17.36 1.87 16.37
C VAL A 394 -17.06 3.24 16.91
N GLN A 395 -18.03 4.15 16.86
CA GLN A 395 -18.06 5.36 17.67
C GLN A 395 -19.11 5.18 18.76
N ILE A 396 -18.74 5.52 19.99
CA ILE A 396 -19.63 5.56 21.15
C ILE A 396 -19.66 7.02 21.63
N GLY A 397 -20.85 7.63 21.60
CA GLY A 397 -21.06 8.98 22.13
C GLY A 397 -21.24 8.99 23.65
N PRO A 398 -21.23 10.17 24.28
CA PRO A 398 -21.51 10.32 25.71
C PRO A 398 -22.97 9.97 26.08
N ASP A 399 -23.86 9.93 25.08
CA ASP A 399 -25.24 9.43 25.17
C ASP A 399 -25.33 7.90 25.05
N GLN A 400 -24.18 7.21 25.00
CA GLN A 400 -24.05 5.77 24.75
C GLN A 400 -24.64 5.32 23.41
N ARG A 401 -24.78 6.21 22.43
CA ARG A 401 -25.18 5.81 21.09
C ARG A 401 -24.00 5.21 20.34
N ILE A 402 -24.20 4.03 19.75
CA ILE A 402 -23.21 3.35 18.91
C ILE A 402 -23.47 3.66 17.43
N GLN A 403 -22.40 4.03 16.73
CA GLN A 403 -22.33 4.05 15.26
C GLN A 403 -21.28 3.03 14.82
N GLU A 404 -21.50 2.37 13.69
CA GLU A 404 -20.67 1.25 13.23
C GLU A 404 -20.14 1.53 11.83
N TYR A 405 -18.88 1.18 11.59
CA TYR A 405 -18.27 1.13 10.27
C TYR A 405 -17.61 -0.23 10.07
N TYR A 406 -17.88 -0.85 8.91
CA TYR A 406 -17.33 -2.14 8.52
C TYR A 406 -16.24 -1.93 7.49
N LYS A 407 -15.07 -2.54 7.70
CA LYS A 407 -13.99 -2.56 6.73
C LYS A 407 -14.48 -3.11 5.38
N ALA A 408 -14.13 -2.41 4.32
CA ALA A 408 -14.54 -2.65 2.94
C ALA A 408 -13.40 -3.20 2.08
N LEU A 409 -12.16 -2.78 2.34
CA LEU A 409 -10.96 -3.29 1.66
C LEU A 409 -10.10 -4.08 2.64
N TYR A 410 -9.98 -5.37 2.34
CA TYR A 410 -9.29 -6.36 3.15
C TYR A 410 -7.93 -6.70 2.53
N VAL A 411 -6.95 -7.09 3.34
CA VAL A 411 -5.62 -7.49 2.85
C VAL A 411 -5.75 -8.85 2.14
N PRO A 412 -5.44 -8.93 0.83
CA PRO A 412 -5.52 -10.21 0.09
C PRO A 412 -4.60 -11.27 0.70
N GLY A 413 -5.11 -12.50 0.83
CA GLY A 413 -4.40 -13.64 1.42
C GLY A 413 -4.49 -13.70 2.95
N ALA A 414 -4.31 -12.56 3.63
CA ALA A 414 -4.39 -12.49 5.10
C ALA A 414 -5.83 -12.43 5.63
N GLU A 415 -6.68 -11.62 5.02
CA GLU A 415 -8.06 -11.38 5.49
C GLU A 415 -9.13 -12.05 4.60
N PHE A 416 -8.77 -12.47 3.37
CA PHE A 416 -9.61 -13.30 2.50
C PHE A 416 -8.81 -14.05 1.44
N PHE A 417 -9.37 -15.12 0.87
CA PHE A 417 -8.77 -15.86 -0.24
C PHE A 417 -9.18 -15.27 -1.61
N PRO A 418 -8.26 -14.66 -2.38
CA PRO A 418 -8.59 -14.00 -3.64
C PRO A 418 -8.97 -14.99 -4.74
N PHE A 419 -9.98 -14.63 -5.53
CA PHE A 419 -10.51 -15.42 -6.64
C PHE A 419 -10.87 -16.86 -6.24
N LYS A 420 -11.36 -17.07 -5.01
CA LYS A 420 -11.66 -18.40 -4.43
C LYS A 420 -12.47 -19.31 -5.36
N LYS A 421 -13.38 -18.76 -6.17
CA LYS A 421 -14.18 -19.52 -7.16
C LYS A 421 -13.34 -20.12 -8.30
N VAL A 422 -12.29 -19.43 -8.71
CA VAL A 422 -11.38 -19.85 -9.81
C VAL A 422 -10.19 -20.64 -9.26
N LEU A 423 -9.67 -20.25 -8.10
CA LEU A 423 -8.48 -20.83 -7.47
C LEU A 423 -8.81 -21.85 -6.37
N PHE A 424 -10.01 -22.45 -6.40
CA PHE A 424 -10.48 -23.36 -5.34
C PHE A 424 -9.50 -24.52 -5.04
N PHE A 425 -8.75 -24.98 -6.03
CA PHE A 425 -7.74 -26.04 -5.87
C PHE A 425 -6.55 -25.65 -4.98
N LEU A 426 -6.36 -24.36 -4.69
CA LEU A 426 -5.33 -23.87 -3.77
C LEU A 426 -5.83 -23.80 -2.31
N GLN A 427 -7.13 -24.02 -2.04
CA GLN A 427 -7.68 -23.97 -0.67
C GLN A 427 -6.91 -24.82 0.35
N PRO A 428 -6.50 -26.08 0.05
CA PRO A 428 -5.71 -26.88 0.99
C PRO A 428 -4.33 -26.28 1.29
N ILE A 429 -3.73 -25.61 0.29
CA ILE A 429 -2.44 -24.93 0.43
C ILE A 429 -2.62 -23.65 1.25
N VAL A 430 -3.71 -22.92 1.03
CA VAL A 430 -4.03 -21.71 1.81
C VAL A 430 -4.22 -22.03 3.29
N ASP A 431 -4.98 -23.08 3.62
CA ASP A 431 -5.15 -23.54 5.01
C ASP A 431 -3.81 -23.97 5.63
N ALA A 432 -3.02 -24.77 4.91
CA ALA A 432 -1.73 -25.26 5.39
C ALA A 432 -0.69 -24.14 5.60
N LEU A 433 -0.86 -23.00 4.93
CA LEU A 433 0.06 -21.85 5.00
C LEU A 433 -0.49 -20.70 5.84
N GLY A 434 -1.53 -20.95 6.64
CA GLY A 434 -2.09 -19.98 7.60
C GLY A 434 -2.91 -18.86 6.97
N GLY A 435 -3.31 -18.98 5.71
CA GLY A 435 -4.26 -18.06 5.08
C GLY A 435 -5.70 -18.38 5.49
N THR A 436 -6.63 -17.45 5.28
CA THR A 436 -8.04 -17.67 5.63
C THR A 436 -8.88 -18.15 4.45
N ASN A 437 -9.46 -19.35 4.58
CA ASN A 437 -10.46 -19.86 3.65
C ASN A 437 -11.84 -19.23 3.85
N TYR A 438 -12.11 -18.67 5.04
CA TYR A 438 -13.32 -17.90 5.36
C TYR A 438 -12.95 -16.42 5.48
N GLY A 439 -13.23 -15.64 4.44
CA GLY A 439 -12.94 -14.21 4.45
C GLY A 439 -13.90 -13.42 5.35
N TYR A 440 -13.51 -12.20 5.68
CA TYR A 440 -14.46 -11.22 6.22
C TYR A 440 -15.48 -10.79 5.16
N ARG A 441 -16.72 -10.51 5.57
CA ARG A 441 -17.73 -9.99 4.64
C ARG A 441 -17.53 -8.49 4.41
N ILE A 442 -17.72 -8.09 3.15
CA ILE A 442 -17.81 -6.68 2.77
C ILE A 442 -19.26 -6.23 2.97
N ARG A 443 -19.50 -5.37 3.97
CA ARG A 443 -20.83 -4.78 4.25
C ARG A 443 -20.84 -3.24 4.16
N SER A 444 -19.70 -2.64 3.80
CA SER A 444 -19.49 -1.20 3.90
C SER A 444 -20.40 -0.38 2.99
N LYS A 445 -21.12 0.57 3.60
CA LYS A 445 -21.83 1.63 2.88
C LYS A 445 -21.02 2.92 2.81
N PHE A 446 -19.74 2.94 3.19
CA PHE A 446 -18.98 4.19 3.46
C PHE A 446 -19.69 5.03 4.54
N ASP A 447 -20.03 4.40 5.66
CA ASP A 447 -20.67 5.09 6.78
C ASP A 447 -19.66 6.01 7.46
N LEU A 448 -20.14 7.17 7.91
CA LEU A 448 -19.36 8.16 8.65
C LEU A 448 -19.74 8.09 10.12
N PHE A 449 -18.84 8.53 10.99
CA PHE A 449 -19.22 8.80 12.36
C PHE A 449 -19.57 10.27 12.54
N THR A 450 -20.70 10.53 13.17
CA THR A 450 -21.26 11.88 13.32
C THR A 450 -21.42 12.22 14.80
N SER A 451 -21.03 13.42 15.18
CA SER A 451 -21.29 14.00 16.50
C SER A 451 -21.47 15.52 16.35
N ASP A 452 -21.79 16.20 17.45
CA ASP A 452 -21.79 17.67 17.50
C ASP A 452 -20.38 18.25 17.27
N ALA A 453 -19.34 17.48 17.60
CA ALA A 453 -17.95 17.89 17.43
C ALA A 453 -17.52 17.81 15.97
N ALA A 454 -17.75 16.69 15.26
CA ALA A 454 -17.32 16.52 13.86
C ALA A 454 -18.04 15.39 13.10
N VAL A 455 -17.93 15.42 11.77
CA VAL A 455 -18.16 14.26 10.89
C VAL A 455 -16.83 13.61 10.50
N VAL A 456 -16.63 12.36 10.90
CA VAL A 456 -15.36 11.62 10.80
C VAL A 456 -15.43 10.53 9.73
N ALA A 457 -14.40 10.47 8.88
CA ALA A 457 -14.11 9.30 8.04
C ALA A 457 -13.26 8.29 8.85
N PRO A 458 -13.70 7.02 9.00
CA PRO A 458 -12.99 6.05 9.82
C PRO A 458 -12.29 4.92 9.02
N PRO A 459 -11.41 5.21 8.04
CA PRO A 459 -10.76 4.14 7.27
C PRO A 459 -9.88 3.27 8.18
N ILE A 460 -9.99 1.96 8.01
CA ILE A 460 -9.28 0.98 8.82
C ILE A 460 -8.05 0.49 8.06
N CYS A 461 -6.87 0.81 8.60
CA CYS A 461 -5.59 0.24 8.23
C CYS A 461 -5.32 0.36 6.72
N TYR A 462 -5.28 -0.79 6.04
CA TYR A 462 -5.01 -0.93 4.61
C TYR A 462 -5.92 -0.06 3.73
N GLU A 463 -7.13 0.29 4.17
CA GLU A 463 -8.03 1.18 3.43
C GLU A 463 -7.45 2.57 3.17
N SER A 464 -6.63 3.08 4.09
CA SER A 464 -6.08 4.43 4.01
C SER A 464 -5.10 4.63 2.84
N ILE A 465 -4.56 3.55 2.27
CA ILE A 465 -3.62 3.65 1.13
C ILE A 465 -4.35 3.80 -0.22
N PHE A 466 -5.67 3.64 -0.27
CA PHE A 466 -6.48 3.76 -1.49
C PHE A 466 -7.08 5.16 -1.62
N GLY A 467 -6.50 6.00 -2.49
CA GLY A 467 -6.93 7.39 -2.68
C GLY A 467 -8.41 7.54 -3.03
N GLU A 468 -8.85 6.98 -4.17
CA GLU A 468 -10.26 7.06 -4.61
C GLU A 468 -11.23 6.36 -3.65
N PHE A 469 -10.77 5.41 -2.84
CA PHE A 469 -11.60 4.83 -1.78
C PHE A 469 -11.90 5.86 -0.70
N VAL A 470 -10.85 6.53 -0.19
CA VAL A 470 -10.97 7.55 0.85
C VAL A 470 -11.81 8.75 0.38
N THR A 471 -11.75 9.14 -0.89
CA THR A 471 -12.55 10.27 -1.40
C THR A 471 -14.05 10.05 -1.21
N ARG A 472 -14.54 8.80 -1.16
CA ARG A 472 -15.96 8.50 -0.98
C ARG A 472 -16.51 8.92 0.39
N PHE A 473 -15.70 8.83 1.45
CA PHE A 473 -16.09 9.39 2.76
C PHE A 473 -16.19 10.91 2.70
N ILE A 474 -15.25 11.54 2.00
CA ILE A 474 -15.19 13.01 1.90
C ILE A 474 -16.36 13.54 1.05
N GLN A 475 -16.71 12.83 -0.03
CA GLN A 475 -17.90 13.12 -0.84
C GLN A 475 -19.21 13.02 -0.03
N LYS A 476 -19.22 12.19 1.02
CA LYS A 476 -20.36 12.06 1.94
C LYS A 476 -20.37 13.10 3.08
N GLY A 477 -19.37 13.96 3.15
CA GLY A 477 -19.33 15.07 4.11
C GLY A 477 -18.38 14.89 5.28
N ALA A 478 -17.46 13.91 5.27
CA ALA A 478 -16.44 13.84 6.31
C ALA A 478 -15.54 15.09 6.32
N GLU A 479 -15.33 15.64 7.52
CA GLU A 479 -14.57 16.87 7.78
C GLU A 479 -13.14 16.59 8.25
N VAL A 480 -12.88 15.38 8.74
CA VAL A 480 -11.59 14.89 9.26
C VAL A 480 -11.47 13.37 9.03
N ILE A 481 -10.25 12.85 8.97
CA ILE A 481 -9.98 11.41 8.76
C ILE A 481 -9.32 10.82 10.00
N PHE A 482 -9.91 9.78 10.59
CA PHE A 482 -9.29 9.01 11.67
C PHE A 482 -8.90 7.62 11.17
N VAL A 483 -7.59 7.39 11.02
CA VAL A 483 -7.04 6.10 10.58
C VAL A 483 -6.75 5.24 11.81
N MET A 484 -7.47 4.14 11.94
CA MET A 484 -7.20 3.12 12.96
C MET A 484 -6.42 1.98 12.34
N THR A 485 -5.33 1.54 12.95
CA THR A 485 -4.45 0.55 12.32
C THR A 485 -3.66 -0.28 13.32
N ASN A 486 -3.21 -1.44 12.88
CA ASN A 486 -2.24 -2.26 13.60
C ASN A 486 -1.01 -2.49 12.73
N ASP A 487 0.03 -1.68 12.86
CA ASP A 487 1.27 -1.83 12.08
C ASP A 487 2.28 -2.79 12.71
N GLY A 488 1.92 -3.48 13.79
CA GLY A 488 2.78 -4.49 14.44
C GLY A 488 3.05 -5.70 13.55
N TRP A 489 2.17 -5.98 12.57
CA TRP A 489 2.28 -7.10 11.61
C TRP A 489 3.55 -7.13 10.76
N TRP A 490 4.33 -6.05 10.76
CA TRP A 490 5.50 -5.89 9.90
C TRP A 490 6.82 -5.80 10.65
N ASP A 491 6.83 -5.97 11.99
CA ASP A 491 7.98 -5.72 12.86
C ASP A 491 8.51 -4.27 12.70
N ASN A 492 9.63 -3.91 13.35
CA ASN A 492 10.28 -2.61 13.19
C ASN A 492 11.02 -2.44 11.84
N THR A 493 10.35 -2.77 10.75
CA THR A 493 10.85 -2.68 9.38
C THR A 493 10.24 -1.47 8.64
N ALA A 494 10.40 -1.41 7.31
CA ALA A 494 9.93 -0.31 6.49
C ALA A 494 8.40 -0.17 6.42
N GLY A 495 7.63 -1.25 6.61
CA GLY A 495 6.18 -1.27 6.36
C GLY A 495 5.39 -0.22 7.13
N HIS A 496 5.56 -0.16 8.46
CA HIS A 496 4.81 0.79 9.31
C HIS A 496 5.11 2.26 8.97
N ARG A 497 6.37 2.54 8.61
CA ARG A 497 6.82 3.88 8.19
C ARG A 497 6.23 4.25 6.82
N GLN A 498 6.27 3.33 5.87
CA GLN A 498 5.66 3.51 4.54
C GLN A 498 4.14 3.77 4.67
N HIS A 499 3.45 3.00 5.51
CA HIS A 499 2.02 3.16 5.74
C HIS A 499 1.67 4.53 6.33
N ALA A 500 2.42 4.98 7.36
CA ALA A 500 2.25 6.31 7.93
C ALA A 500 2.57 7.44 6.91
N ASP A 501 3.59 7.26 6.07
CA ASP A 501 3.91 8.22 5.01
C ASP A 501 2.78 8.29 3.96
N TYR A 502 2.12 7.18 3.62
CA TYR A 502 1.02 7.19 2.64
C TYR A 502 -0.22 7.93 3.14
N ALA A 503 -0.45 7.99 4.45
CA ALA A 503 -1.52 8.82 5.02
C ALA A 503 -1.34 10.32 4.73
N ARG A 504 -0.09 10.78 4.51
CA ARG A 504 0.22 12.15 4.07
C ARG A 504 -0.36 12.48 2.71
N LEU A 505 -0.39 11.49 1.82
CA LEU A 505 -0.96 11.64 0.49
C LEU A 505 -2.46 11.87 0.57
N ARG A 506 -3.16 11.13 1.45
CA ARG A 506 -4.60 11.30 1.69
C ARG A 506 -4.92 12.70 2.20
N ALA A 507 -4.11 13.22 3.12
CA ALA A 507 -4.28 14.56 3.66
C ALA A 507 -4.21 15.63 2.55
N ILE A 508 -3.21 15.55 1.66
CA ILE A 508 -3.05 16.48 0.52
C ILE A 508 -4.18 16.33 -0.51
N GLU A 509 -4.48 15.09 -0.88
CA GLU A 509 -5.49 14.75 -1.89
C GLU A 509 -6.88 15.28 -1.52
N THR A 510 -7.20 15.27 -0.23
CA THR A 510 -8.53 15.59 0.30
C THR A 510 -8.62 16.93 1.02
N ARG A 511 -7.48 17.56 1.35
CA ARG A 511 -7.40 18.70 2.27
C ARG A 511 -8.08 18.42 3.61
N ARG A 512 -7.80 17.25 4.16
CA ARG A 512 -8.27 16.84 5.49
C ARG A 512 -7.08 16.62 6.39
N ASP A 513 -7.25 16.98 7.65
CA ASP A 513 -6.34 16.49 8.68
C ASP A 513 -6.58 14.98 8.88
N VAL A 514 -5.49 14.25 9.15
CA VAL A 514 -5.52 12.81 9.43
C VAL A 514 -4.99 12.56 10.83
N VAL A 515 -5.84 12.10 11.73
CA VAL A 515 -5.40 11.56 13.03
C VAL A 515 -5.18 10.07 12.85
N ARG A 516 -3.99 9.58 13.20
CA ARG A 516 -3.65 8.16 13.09
C ARG A 516 -3.50 7.55 14.47
N ALA A 517 -4.25 6.48 14.74
CA ALA A 517 -4.17 5.65 15.94
C ALA A 517 -3.67 4.25 15.57
N ALA A 518 -2.43 3.93 15.94
CA ALA A 518 -1.77 2.67 15.64
C ALA A 518 -1.57 1.84 16.92
N ASN A 519 -1.84 0.53 16.88
CA ASN A 519 -1.60 -0.35 18.04
C ASN A 519 -0.11 -0.41 18.40
N MET A 520 0.70 -0.84 17.44
CA MET A 520 2.16 -0.78 17.46
C MET A 520 2.55 -0.15 16.13
N GLY A 521 3.11 1.07 16.15
CA GLY A 521 3.22 1.88 14.94
C GLY A 521 3.56 3.33 15.24
N THR A 522 3.10 4.24 14.38
CA THR A 522 3.17 5.69 14.60
C THR A 522 1.77 6.26 14.73
N CYS A 523 1.39 6.68 15.94
CA CYS A 523 0.31 7.62 16.13
C CYS A 523 0.81 9.03 15.83
N CYS A 524 0.02 9.81 15.11
CA CYS A 524 0.36 11.20 14.77
C CYS A 524 -0.86 11.96 14.26
N ILE A 525 -0.70 13.28 14.15
CA ILE A 525 -1.56 14.14 13.34
C ILE A 525 -0.85 14.53 12.06
N ILE A 526 -1.55 14.49 10.94
CA ILE A 526 -1.08 14.93 9.63
C ILE A 526 -1.97 16.07 9.16
N ASN A 527 -1.41 17.24 8.90
CA ASN A 527 -2.21 18.39 8.47
C ASN A 527 -2.62 18.28 6.99
N GLN A 528 -3.47 19.20 6.55
CA GLN A 528 -3.96 19.35 5.17
C GLN A 528 -2.87 19.55 4.10
N ARG A 529 -1.62 19.84 4.48
CA ARG A 529 -0.45 19.93 3.58
C ARG A 529 0.37 18.63 3.54
N GLY A 530 0.07 17.66 4.41
CA GLY A 530 0.78 16.39 4.53
C GLY A 530 1.98 16.42 5.50
N ASP A 531 2.06 17.42 6.37
CA ASP A 531 3.10 17.53 7.41
C ASP A 531 2.69 16.71 8.63
N ILE A 532 3.61 15.91 9.16
CA ILE A 532 3.39 15.08 10.37
C ILE A 532 3.81 15.88 11.61
N PHE A 533 2.94 15.97 12.60
CA PHE A 533 3.23 16.51 13.93
C PHE A 533 2.96 15.49 15.03
N GLN A 534 3.56 15.72 16.20
CA GLN A 534 3.39 14.95 17.44
C GLN A 534 3.29 13.43 17.21
N LYS A 535 4.43 12.79 16.96
CA LYS A 535 4.49 11.36 16.65
C LYS A 535 4.94 10.53 17.85
N THR A 536 4.28 9.39 18.08
CA THR A 536 4.75 8.36 19.01
C THR A 536 5.93 7.58 18.41
N HIS A 537 6.57 6.75 19.23
CA HIS A 537 7.65 5.86 18.82
C HIS A 537 7.16 4.42 18.69
N TYR A 538 7.65 3.71 17.68
CA TYR A 538 7.34 2.29 17.51
C TYR A 538 7.83 1.48 18.71
N GLY A 539 7.01 0.54 19.21
CA GLY A 539 7.40 -0.34 20.32
C GLY A 539 7.25 0.27 21.71
N ILE A 540 6.66 1.46 21.84
CA ILE A 540 6.47 2.17 23.12
C ILE A 540 4.98 2.45 23.33
N ALA A 541 4.43 2.07 24.49
CA ALA A 541 3.06 2.43 24.85
C ALA A 541 2.98 3.92 25.19
N ASP A 542 2.10 4.66 24.52
CA ASP A 542 2.00 6.12 24.64
C ASP A 542 0.61 6.61 24.15
N ALA A 543 0.30 7.88 24.42
CA ALA A 543 -0.83 8.57 23.82
C ALA A 543 -0.47 10.03 23.54
N ILE A 544 -1.05 10.58 22.49
CA ILE A 544 -0.87 11.99 22.08
C ILE A 544 -2.19 12.71 22.11
N ASN A 545 -2.17 13.98 22.51
CA ASN A 545 -3.30 14.89 22.40
C ASN A 545 -2.99 15.91 21.29
N VAL A 546 -3.79 15.88 20.24
CA VAL A 546 -3.58 16.66 19.01
C VAL A 546 -4.81 17.48 18.67
N LYS A 547 -4.61 18.60 17.96
CA LYS A 547 -5.70 19.39 17.39
C LYS A 547 -5.83 19.11 15.90
N ALA A 548 -7.04 18.77 15.46
CA ALA A 548 -7.34 18.50 14.06
C ALA A 548 -8.36 19.51 13.53
N HIS A 549 -8.17 20.00 12.30
CA HIS A 549 -9.07 20.95 11.68
C HIS A 549 -10.19 20.25 10.93
N LYS A 550 -11.43 20.71 11.15
CA LYS A 550 -12.61 20.31 10.40
C LYS A 550 -12.69 21.08 9.09
N ASN A 551 -12.46 20.42 7.96
CA ASN A 551 -12.51 21.06 6.66
C ASN A 551 -13.65 20.47 5.81
N ASN A 552 -14.43 21.31 5.14
CA ASN A 552 -15.52 20.89 4.25
C ASN A 552 -15.25 21.15 2.77
N GLN A 553 -14.07 21.68 2.43
CA GLN A 553 -13.66 21.88 1.05
C GLN A 553 -13.60 20.56 0.29
N ILE A 554 -14.09 20.55 -0.95
CA ILE A 554 -14.00 19.42 -1.89
C ILE A 554 -12.93 19.73 -2.93
N THR A 555 -11.88 18.91 -2.98
CA THR A 555 -10.83 19.02 -3.98
C THR A 555 -11.29 18.46 -5.33
N PHE A 556 -10.57 18.79 -6.40
CA PHE A 556 -10.87 18.22 -7.72
C PHE A 556 -10.68 16.69 -7.71
N TYR A 557 -9.65 16.19 -7.03
CA TYR A 557 -9.44 14.76 -6.87
C TYR A 557 -10.56 14.10 -6.07
N VAL A 558 -11.07 14.73 -5.01
CA VAL A 558 -12.25 14.20 -4.29
C VAL A 558 -13.45 14.09 -5.22
N LYS A 559 -13.69 15.09 -6.08
CA LYS A 559 -14.83 15.09 -7.00
C LYS A 559 -14.71 14.00 -8.08
N TRP A 560 -13.52 13.78 -8.62
CA TRP A 560 -13.35 12.96 -9.82
C TRP A 560 -12.58 11.66 -9.59
N GLY A 561 -11.95 11.43 -8.45
CA GLY A 561 -11.12 10.25 -8.19
C GLY A 561 -10.00 10.05 -9.22
N ASP A 562 -9.69 8.80 -9.54
CA ASP A 562 -8.61 8.37 -10.44
C ASP A 562 -8.98 8.56 -11.93
N PHE A 563 -9.37 9.77 -12.33
CA PHE A 563 -9.78 10.06 -13.71
C PHE A 563 -8.64 9.82 -14.71
N LEU A 564 -7.39 10.07 -14.30
CA LEU A 564 -6.19 9.76 -15.11
C LEU A 564 -6.05 8.26 -15.40
N GLY A 565 -6.47 7.41 -14.46
CA GLY A 565 -6.51 5.97 -14.65
C GLY A 565 -7.50 5.55 -15.73
N ARG A 566 -8.72 6.11 -15.69
CA ARG A 566 -9.75 5.86 -16.71
C ARG A 566 -9.34 6.36 -18.10
N ILE A 567 -8.74 7.55 -18.19
CA ILE A 567 -8.21 8.09 -19.45
C ILE A 567 -7.09 7.20 -19.99
N SER A 568 -6.16 6.79 -19.13
CA SER A 568 -5.03 5.94 -19.51
C SER A 568 -5.48 4.57 -20.00
N LEU A 569 -6.49 3.97 -19.35
CA LEU A 569 -7.09 2.72 -19.78
C LEU A 569 -7.65 2.84 -21.20
N PHE A 570 -8.44 3.88 -21.47
CA PHE A 570 -9.00 4.13 -22.80
C PHE A 570 -7.89 4.28 -23.86
N ILE A 571 -6.87 5.11 -23.60
CA ILE A 571 -5.77 5.32 -24.55
C ILE A 571 -4.97 4.03 -24.79
N THR A 572 -4.70 3.25 -23.73
CA THR A 572 -3.97 1.98 -23.85
C THR A 572 -4.73 0.97 -24.71
N LEU A 573 -6.05 0.87 -24.55
CA LEU A 573 -6.89 0.02 -25.40
C LEU A 573 -6.85 0.46 -26.86
N LEU A 574 -6.97 1.78 -27.13
CA LEU A 574 -6.90 2.33 -28.48
C LEU A 574 -5.56 2.05 -29.17
N PHE A 575 -4.43 2.31 -28.49
CA PHE A 575 -3.10 2.09 -29.05
C PHE A 575 -2.82 0.59 -29.27
N THR A 576 -3.28 -0.27 -28.36
CA THR A 576 -3.16 -1.72 -28.51
C THR A 576 -3.98 -2.21 -29.69
N ALA A 577 -5.24 -1.79 -29.83
CA ALA A 577 -6.09 -2.14 -30.97
C ALA A 577 -5.47 -1.69 -32.30
N ARG A 578 -4.98 -0.44 -32.38
CA ARG A 578 -4.29 0.10 -33.56
C ARG A 578 -3.03 -0.69 -33.90
N SER A 579 -2.24 -1.07 -32.88
CA SER A 579 -1.05 -1.91 -33.02
C SER A 579 -1.41 -3.28 -33.61
N SER A 580 -2.46 -3.93 -33.08
CA SER A 580 -2.97 -5.21 -33.57
C SER A 580 -3.47 -5.14 -35.02
N MET A 581 -4.23 -4.11 -35.38
CA MET A 581 -4.72 -3.91 -36.74
C MET A 581 -3.56 -3.71 -37.73
N LYS A 582 -2.53 -2.93 -37.37
CA LYS A 582 -1.36 -2.73 -38.23
C LYS A 582 -0.54 -4.02 -38.39
N LYS A 583 -0.38 -4.80 -37.32
CA LYS A 583 0.29 -6.10 -37.37
C LYS A 583 -0.45 -7.06 -38.30
N TYR A 584 -1.78 -7.13 -38.22
CA TYR A 584 -2.60 -7.97 -39.08
C TYR A 584 -2.44 -7.59 -40.56
N ARG A 585 -2.57 -6.29 -40.89
CA ARG A 585 -2.40 -5.77 -42.26
C ARG A 585 -1.02 -5.96 -42.87
N ASN A 586 0.02 -6.13 -42.05
CA ASN A 586 1.39 -6.36 -42.50
C ASN A 586 1.76 -7.86 -42.53
N GLY A 587 0.92 -8.72 -41.94
CA GLY A 587 1.11 -10.17 -41.90
C GLY A 587 0.23 -10.94 -42.91
N THR A 588 -0.81 -10.29 -43.44
CA THR A 588 -1.44 -10.58 -44.74
C THR A 588 -0.69 -9.84 -45.84
#